data_AF-A0A957T216-F1
#
_entry.id   AF-A0A957T216-F1
#
_cell.length_a   1.000
_cell.length_b   1.000
_cell.length_c   1.000
_cell.angle_alpha   90.00
_cell.angle_beta   90.00
_cell.angle_gamma   90.00
#
_symmetry.space_group_name_H-M   'P 1'
#
loop_
_entity.id
_entity.type
_entity.pdbx_description
1 polymer ?
#
loop_
_entity_poly.entity_id
_entity_poly.type
_entity_poly.pdbx_seq_one_letter_code
_entity_poly.pdbx_strand_id
1 'polypeptide(L)'
;MVIPCYNEIATIGKLREELLPVLTLLVQPNKSHLIDATLGDVHPTVEVIFVDDGSRDNTFFALLDAFGDAELPGLTFQFTQHRVNQGLGAALRTGFDLAKGAII
;
A
#
# COMPACT_ATOMS: atom_id res chain seq x y z
N MET A 1 -2.19 -3.55 -4.07
CA MET A 1 -0.71 -3.59 -4.05
C MET A 1 -0.20 -4.08 -2.70
N VAL A 2 0.77 -4.99 -2.71
CA VAL A 2 1.44 -5.51 -1.51
C VAL A 2 2.90 -5.11 -1.51
N ILE A 3 3.41 -4.56 -0.40
CA ILE A 3 4.81 -4.16 -0.21
C ILE A 3 5.38 -4.90 1.01
N PRO A 4 6.18 -5.96 0.80
CA PRO A 4 6.96 -6.59 1.86
C PRO A 4 8.15 -5.72 2.24
N CYS A 5 8.41 -5.59 3.54
CA CYS A 5 9.55 -4.84 4.09
C CYS A 5 10.33 -5.70 5.09
N TYR A 6 11.65 -5.57 5.11
CA TYR A 6 12.51 -6.18 6.13
C TYR A 6 13.77 -5.33 6.36
N ASN A 7 13.90 -4.74 7.55
CA ASN A 7 14.99 -3.84 7.94
C ASN A 7 15.23 -2.68 6.95
N GLU A 8 14.18 -1.94 6.61
CA GLU A 8 14.18 -0.88 5.61
C GLU A 8 14.00 0.53 6.20
N ILE A 9 14.23 0.72 7.51
CA ILE A 9 13.97 1.98 8.21
C ILE A 9 14.53 3.22 7.50
N ALA A 10 15.73 3.13 6.92
CA ALA A 10 16.39 4.24 6.24
C ALA A 10 15.72 4.63 4.90
N THR A 11 14.91 3.74 4.32
CA THR A 11 14.31 3.91 3.00
C THR A 11 12.84 4.31 3.08
N ILE A 12 12.15 4.12 4.21
CA ILE A 12 10.72 4.40 4.36
C ILE A 12 10.35 5.85 3.99
N GLY A 13 11.16 6.83 4.41
CA GLY A 13 10.90 8.24 4.05
C GLY A 13 10.91 8.46 2.54
N LYS A 14 11.94 7.95 1.85
CA LYS A 14 12.05 8.01 0.39
C LYS A 14 10.91 7.26 -0.30
N LEU A 15 10.53 6.10 0.23
CA LEU A 15 9.41 5.33 -0.29
C LEU A 15 8.11 6.16 -0.26
N ARG A 16 7.82 6.86 0.84
CA ARG A 16 6.65 7.76 0.92
C ARG A 16 6.73 8.87 -0.12
N GLU A 17 7.88 9.53 -0.23
CA GLU A 17 8.09 10.65 -1.15
C GLU A 17 7.86 10.27 -2.62
N GLU A 18 8.32 9.08 -3.02
CA GLU A 18 8.19 8.61 -4.40
C GLU A 18 6.82 7.96 -4.67
N LEU A 19 6.27 7.22 -3.71
CA LEU A 19 5.07 6.43 -3.91
C LEU A 19 3.78 7.25 -3.78
N LEU A 20 3.71 8.18 -2.81
CA LEU A 20 2.48 8.91 -2.52
C LEU A 20 1.97 9.76 -3.70
N PRO A 21 2.82 10.46 -4.47
CA PRO A 21 2.37 11.19 -5.67
C PRO A 21 1.75 10.26 -6.72
N VAL A 22 2.34 9.07 -6.93
CA VAL A 22 1.86 8.09 -7.90
C VAL A 22 0.51 7.52 -7.46
N LEU A 23 0.39 7.11 -6.20
CA LEU A 23 -0.87 6.61 -5.64
C LEU A 23 -1.98 7.65 -5.74
N THR A 24 -1.66 8.92 -5.45
CA THR A 24 -2.60 10.04 -5.57
C THR A 24 -3.08 10.21 -7.00
N LEU A 25 -2.21 10.07 -8.00
CA LEU A 25 -2.62 10.14 -9.42
C LEU A 25 -3.52 8.97 -9.82
N LEU A 26 -3.31 7.77 -9.27
CA LEU A 26 -4.11 6.58 -9.59
C LEU A 26 -5.54 6.67 -9.06
N VAL A 27 -5.74 7.31 -7.91
CA VAL A 27 -7.06 7.48 -7.29
C VAL A 27 -7.80 8.73 -7.76
N GLN A 28 -7.15 9.59 -8.55
CA GLN A 28 -7.83 10.72 -9.15
C GLN A 28 -8.90 10.22 -10.13
N PRO A 29 -10.07 10.87 -10.17
CA PRO A 29 -11.06 10.56 -11.18
C PRO A 29 -10.44 10.82 -12.57
N ASN A 30 -10.23 9.74 -13.32
CA ASN A 30 -9.77 9.84 -14.68
C ASN A 30 -10.83 10.58 -15.49
N LYS A 31 -10.49 11.75 -16.05
CA LYS A 31 -11.24 12.34 -17.19
C LYS A 31 -10.97 11.55 -18.48
N SER A 32 -10.92 10.22 -18.40
CA SER A 32 -10.86 9.40 -19.60
C SER A 32 -12.20 9.55 -20.31
N HIS A 33 -12.18 10.18 -21.48
CA HIS A 33 -13.31 10.45 -22.37
C HIS A 33 -13.97 9.17 -22.93
N LEU A 34 -13.57 7.99 -22.46
CA LEU A 34 -14.10 6.68 -22.81
C LEU A 34 -14.82 6.09 -21.60
N ILE A 35 -15.74 6.84 -21.00
CA ILE A 35 -16.79 6.27 -20.16
C ILE A 35 -17.92 5.82 -21.08
N ASP A 36 -17.99 4.51 -21.26
CA ASP A 36 -19.25 3.81 -21.44
C ASP A 36 -20.25 4.39 -20.42
N ALA A 37 -21.27 5.09 -20.91
CA ALA A 37 -22.30 5.76 -20.11
C ALA A 37 -23.11 4.81 -19.20
N THR A 38 -22.82 3.51 -19.24
CA THR A 38 -23.45 2.46 -18.44
C THR A 38 -22.76 2.21 -17.10
N LEU A 39 -21.50 2.64 -16.92
CA LEU A 39 -20.78 2.59 -15.65
C LEU A 39 -20.72 4.02 -15.12
N GLY A 40 -21.48 4.34 -14.06
CA GLY A 40 -21.50 5.68 -13.45
C GLY A 40 -20.11 6.14 -12.96
N ASP A 41 -20.01 7.31 -12.32
CA ASP A 41 -18.74 7.86 -11.83
C ASP A 41 -17.98 6.87 -10.91
N VAL A 42 -17.13 6.02 -11.49
CA VAL A 42 -16.28 5.09 -10.75
C VAL A 42 -15.04 5.85 -10.35
N HIS A 43 -14.97 6.20 -9.07
CA HIS A 43 -13.72 6.64 -8.46
C HIS A 43 -12.80 5.43 -8.28
N PRO A 44 -11.63 5.39 -8.93
CA PRO A 44 -10.67 4.32 -8.70
C PRO A 44 -10.21 4.34 -7.25
N THR A 45 -10.21 3.18 -6.60
CA THR A 45 -9.65 3.01 -5.26
C THR A 45 -8.39 2.18 -5.32
N VAL A 46 -7.43 2.50 -4.46
CA VAL A 46 -6.17 1.78 -4.33
C VAL A 46 -5.99 1.35 -2.88
N GLU A 47 -5.61 0.11 -2.70
CA GLU A 47 -5.26 -0.48 -1.42
C GLU A 47 -3.77 -0.82 -1.41
N VAL A 48 -3.07 -0.35 -0.38
CA VAL A 48 -1.66 -0.63 -0.14
C VAL A 48 -1.53 -1.41 1.17
N ILE A 49 -0.92 -2.58 1.10
CA ILE A 49 -0.73 -3.45 2.25
C ILE A 49 0.77 -3.57 2.49
N PHE A 50 1.24 -2.99 3.59
CA PHE A 50 2.61 -3.15 4.07
C PHE A 50 2.72 -4.39 4.96
N VAL A 51 3.65 -5.27 4.61
CA VAL A 51 3.93 -6.48 5.37
C VAL A 51 5.36 -6.40 5.90
N ASP A 52 5.51 -6.04 7.18
CA ASP A 52 6.80 -6.09 7.86
C ASP A 52 7.13 -7.55 8.19
N ASP A 53 8.14 -8.12 7.52
CA ASP A 53 8.53 -9.52 7.68
C ASP A 53 9.48 -9.71 8.86
N GLY A 54 9.03 -9.31 10.05
CA GLY A 54 9.76 -9.49 11.31
C GLY A 54 11.08 -8.75 11.35
N SER A 55 11.05 -7.47 10.98
CA SER A 55 12.20 -6.57 11.08
C SER A 55 12.72 -6.51 12.52
N ARG A 56 14.04 -6.30 12.65
CA ARG A 56 14.73 -6.15 13.94
C ARG A 56 15.03 -4.70 14.30
N ASP A 57 14.81 -3.80 13.34
CA ASP A 57 14.82 -2.37 13.55
C ASP A 57 13.39 -1.82 13.69
N ASN A 58 13.23 -0.49 13.67
CA ASN A 58 11.93 0.15 13.80
C ASN A 58 11.19 0.30 12.46
N THR A 59 11.44 -0.55 11.45
CA THR A 59 10.78 -0.47 10.13
C THR A 59 9.25 -0.41 10.23
N PHE A 60 8.63 -1.28 11.03
CA PHE A 60 7.17 -1.27 11.22
C PHE A 60 6.64 0.06 11.78
N PHE A 61 7.31 0.62 12.78
CA PHE A 61 6.92 1.91 13.35
C PHE A 61 7.15 3.06 12.36
N ALA A 62 8.23 3.01 11.58
CA ALA A 62 8.47 3.99 10.53
C ALA A 62 7.40 3.94 9.45
N LEU A 63 6.89 2.75 9.10
CA LEU A 63 5.75 2.61 8.17
C LEU A 63 4.47 3.23 8.73
N LEU A 64 4.16 3.00 10.01
CA LEU A 64 3.00 3.60 10.67
C LEU A 64 3.11 5.13 10.72
N ASP A 65 4.26 5.67 11.11
CA ASP A 65 4.52 7.11 11.12
C ASP A 65 4.43 7.72 9.71
N ALA A 66 5.00 7.03 8.72
CA ALA A 66 5.06 7.49 7.35
C ALA A 66 3.80 7.25 6.53
N PHE A 67 2.78 6.52 6.98
CA PHE A 67 1.58 6.27 6.17
C PHE A 67 0.28 6.16 6.97
N GLY A 68 0.34 5.98 8.29
CA GLY A 68 -0.81 5.73 9.15
C GLY A 68 -1.81 6.89 9.22
N ASP A 69 -1.31 8.13 9.16
CA ASP A 69 -2.15 9.34 9.23
C ASP A 69 -2.57 9.87 7.85
N ALA A 70 -2.31 9.12 6.77
CA ALA A 70 -2.64 9.56 5.42
C ALA A 70 -4.15 9.39 5.13
N GLU A 71 -4.93 10.44 5.38
CA GLU A 71 -6.34 10.52 4.99
C GLU A 71 -6.47 11.03 3.54
N LEU A 72 -6.45 10.11 2.57
CA LEU A 72 -6.62 10.44 1.16
C LEU A 72 -7.84 9.68 0.57
N PRO A 73 -8.84 10.40 0.02
CA PRO A 73 -10.00 9.75 -0.61
C PRO A 73 -9.57 8.75 -1.69
N GLY A 74 -10.10 7.53 -1.61
CA GLY A 74 -9.80 6.47 -2.56
C GLY A 74 -8.50 5.70 -2.29
N LEU A 75 -7.71 6.08 -1.29
CA LEU A 75 -6.48 5.38 -0.91
C LEU A 75 -6.60 4.79 0.50
N THR A 76 -6.33 3.50 0.66
CA THR A 76 -6.29 2.83 1.96
C THR A 76 -4.93 2.20 2.21
N PHE A 77 -4.45 2.33 3.44
CA PHE A 77 -3.22 1.70 3.92
C PHE A 77 -3.54 0.66 5.00
N GLN A 78 -3.01 -0.55 4.85
CA GLN A 78 -3.04 -1.59 5.87
C GLN A 78 -1.61 -1.97 6.25
N PHE A 79 -1.42 -2.36 7.52
CA PHE A 79 -0.12 -2.72 8.07
C PHE A 79 -0.25 -4.03 8.82
N THR A 80 0.66 -4.97 8.55
CA THR A 80 0.78 -6.21 9.30
C THR A 80 2.24 -6.53 9.54
N GLN A 81 2.53 -7.24 10.62
CA GLN A 81 3.88 -7.58 11.04
C GLN A 81 3.97 -9.07 11.38
N HIS A 82 4.97 -9.75 10.83
CA HIS A 82 5.38 -11.06 11.27
C HIS A 82 6.23 -10.96 12.55
N ARG A 83 6.07 -11.92 13.46
CA ARG A 83 6.88 -11.97 14.70
C ARG A 83 8.37 -12.22 14.43
N VAL A 84 8.67 -12.96 13.36
CA VAL A 84 10.03 -13.28 12.90
C VAL A 84 10.02 -13.27 11.37
N ASN A 85 11.17 -13.05 10.75
CA ASN A 85 11.32 -13.14 9.31
C ASN A 85 10.97 -14.55 8.79
N GLN A 86 9.99 -14.60 7.88
CA GLN A 86 9.50 -15.82 7.23
C GLN A 86 9.87 -15.88 5.73
N GLY A 87 10.53 -14.85 5.23
CA GLY A 87 10.95 -14.69 3.85
C GLY A 87 9.90 -14.02 2.97
N LEU A 88 10.38 -13.44 1.86
CA LEU A 88 9.58 -12.67 0.90
C LEU A 88 8.30 -13.40 0.44
N GLY A 89 8.38 -14.69 0.14
CA GLY A 89 7.23 -15.45 -0.32
C GLY A 89 6.14 -15.61 0.75
N ALA A 90 6.51 -15.71 2.02
CA ALA A 90 5.54 -15.74 3.11
C ALA A 90 4.90 -14.36 3.29
N ALA A 91 5.70 -13.29 3.26
CA ALA A 91 5.20 -11.92 3.35
C ALA A 91 4.21 -11.57 2.21
N LEU A 92 4.52 -11.97 0.97
CA LEU A 92 3.60 -11.77 -0.17
C LEU A 92 2.29 -12.54 0.02
N ARG A 93 2.34 -13.80 0.47
CA ARG A 93 1.11 -14.58 0.75
C ARG A 93 0.27 -13.91 1.83
N THR A 94 0.87 -13.47 2.92
CA THR A 94 0.18 -12.71 3.97
C THR A 94 -0.49 -11.47 3.41
N GLY A 95 0.20 -10.72 2.54
CA GLY A 95 -0.40 -9.53 1.90
C GLY A 95 -1.53 -9.88 0.94
N PHE A 96 -1.41 -10.96 0.16
CA PHE A 96 -2.47 -11.41 -0.75
C PHE A 96 -3.71 -11.90 0.00
N ASP A 97 -3.53 -12.58 1.14
CA ASP A 97 -4.64 -13.04 1.99
C ASP A 97 -5.41 -11.85 2.61
N LEU A 98 -4.75 -10.70 2.78
CA LEU A 98 -5.38 -9.46 3.27
C LEU A 98 -5.97 -8.59 2.16
N ALA A 99 -5.57 -8.79 0.90
CA ALA A 99 -5.97 -7.97 -0.23
C ALA A 99 -7.44 -8.16 -0.57
N LYS A 100 -8.15 -7.04 -0.77
CA LYS A 100 -9.58 -7.01 -1.10
C LYS A 100 -9.85 -6.51 -2.51
N GLY A 101 -8.84 -5.92 -3.16
CA GLY A 101 -8.93 -5.43 -4.52
C GLY A 101 -9.01 -6.54 -5.58
N ALA A 102 -9.61 -6.22 -6.73
CA ALA A 102 -9.67 -7.13 -7.88
C ALA A 102 -8.32 -7.27 -8.61
N ILE A 103 -7.39 -6.33 -8.38
CA ILE A 103 -6.04 -6.29 -8.94
C ILE A 103 -5.08 -6.10 -7.76
N ILE A 104 -3.99 -6.85 -7.76
CA ILE A 104 -2.95 -6.80 -6.71
C ILE A 104 -1.67 -6.18 -7.27
#